data_AF-X1IZ96-F1
#
_entry.id   AF-X1IZ96-F1
#
_cell.length_a   1.000
_cell.length_b   1.000
_cell.length_c   1.000
_cell.angle_alpha   90.00
_cell.angle_beta   90.00
_cell.angle_gamma   90.00
#
_symmetry.space_group_name_H-M   'P 1'
#
loop_
_entity.id
_entity.type
_entity.pdbx_description
1 polymer ?
#
loop_
_entity_poly.entity_id
_entity_poly.type
_entity_poly.pdbx_seq_one_letter_code
_entity_poly.pdbx_strand_id
1 'polypeptide(L)' 'MEKTKFEKELEKRSLSNLCRVCEGKGLDYTGNREVLIARLVEWEKSQEPEPEVESPASESETPEPED' A
#
# COMPACT_ATOMS: atom_id res chain seq x y z
N MET A 1 17.01 -2.73 9.30
CA MET A 1 15.81 -2.43 8.50
C MET A 1 14.62 -2.61 9.41
N GLU A 2 13.85 -1.56 9.66
CA GLU A 2 12.63 -1.67 10.45
C GLU A 2 11.53 -2.29 9.58
N LYS A 3 10.90 -3.35 10.10
CA LYS A 3 9.77 -4.00 9.43
C LYS A 3 8.59 -3.03 9.38
N THR A 4 7.98 -2.84 8.21
CA THR A 4 6.82 -1.96 8.06
C THR A 4 5.63 -2.52 8.84
N LYS A 5 4.65 -1.66 9.16
CA LYS A 5 3.41 -2.10 9.81
C LYS A 5 2.70 -3.16 8.97
N PHE A 6 2.78 -3.04 7.64
CA PHE A 6 2.23 -4.01 6.71
C PHE A 6 2.92 -5.37 6.79
N GLU A 7 4.26 -5.41 6.79
CA GLU A 7 5.02 -6.65 6.94
C GLU A 7 4.63 -7.40 8.22
N LYS A 8 4.51 -6.68 9.34
CA LYS A 8 4.09 -7.25 10.64
C LYS A 8 2.68 -7.83 10.61
N GLU A 9 1.77 -7.24 9.84
CA GLU A 9 0.41 -7.77 9.68
C GLU A 9 0.38 -9.02 8.80
N LEU A 10 1.22 -9.07 7.76
CA LEU A 10 1.39 -10.27 6.95
C LEU A 10 2.03 -11.42 7.75
N GLU A 11 2.97 -11.12 8.64
CA GLU A 11 3.59 -12.08 9.57
C GLU A 11 2.63 -12.64 10.63
N LYS A 12 1.40 -12.12 10.76
CA LYS A 12 0.34 -12.72 11.59
C LYS A 12 -0.64 -13.57 10.78
N ARG A 13 -0.66 -13.40 9.46
CA ARG A 13 -1.57 -14.12 8.56
C ARG A 13 -1.07 -15.53 8.29
N SER A 14 -2.02 -16.44 8.06
CA SER A 14 -1.73 -17.81 7.63
C SER A 14 -1.28 -17.85 6.17
N LEU A 15 -0.56 -18.91 5.79
CA LEU A 15 -0.08 -19.10 4.42
C LEU A 15 -1.22 -19.02 3.39
N SER A 16 -2.36 -19.68 3.67
CA SER A 16 -3.54 -19.63 2.80
C SER A 16 -4.10 -18.21 2.62
N ASN A 17 -4.03 -17.38 3.67
CA ASN A 17 -4.46 -15.99 3.58
C ASN A 17 -3.48 -15.17 2.74
N LEU A 18 -2.17 -15.37 2.91
CA LEU A 18 -1.14 -14.72 2.09
C LEU A 18 -1.30 -15.07 0.60
N CYS A 19 -1.54 -16.35 0.27
CA CYS A 19 -1.81 -16.76 -1.11
C CYS A 19 -3.02 -16.04 -1.70
N ARG A 20 -4.14 -15.93 -0.97
CA ARG A 20 -5.32 -15.18 -1.41
C ARG A 20 -5.04 -13.70 -1.61
N VAL A 21 -4.23 -13.09 -0.73
CA VAL A 21 -3.84 -11.68 -0.88
C VAL A 21 -2.98 -11.50 -2.12
N CYS A 22 -2.02 -12.40 -2.38
CA CYS A 22 -1.24 -12.38 -3.62
C CYS A 22 -2.14 -12.55 -4.85
N GLU A 23 -3.01 -13.56 -4.86
CA GLU A 23 -3.95 -13.83 -5.96
C GLU A 23 -4.85 -12.62 -6.25
N GLY A 24 -5.46 -12.02 -5.21
CA GLY A 24 -6.31 -10.84 -5.36
C GLY A 24 -5.58 -9.58 -5.85
N LYS A 25 -4.26 -9.55 -5.73
CA LYS A 25 -3.38 -8.47 -6.24
C LYS A 25 -2.76 -8.82 -7.60
N GLY A 26 -3.07 -9.98 -8.17
CA GLY A 26 -2.43 -10.47 -9.40
C GLY A 26 -0.95 -10.83 -9.22
N LEU A 27 -0.50 -11.04 -7.99
CA LEU A 27 0.86 -11.44 -7.66
C LEU A 27 0.99 -12.96 -7.67
N ASP A 28 2.18 -13.42 -8.02
CA ASP A 28 2.52 -14.83 -7.98
C ASP A 28 2.51 -15.33 -6.52
N TYR A 29 1.61 -16.28 -6.26
CA TYR A 29 1.34 -16.86 -4.94
C TYR A 29 2.11 -18.18 -4.71
N THR A 30 3.17 -18.43 -5.47
CA THR A 30 4.01 -19.63 -5.32
C THR A 30 5.13 -19.41 -4.31
N GLY A 31 5.56 -20.50 -3.67
CA GLY A 31 6.68 -20.50 -2.73
C GLY A 31 6.27 -20.52 -1.26
N ASN A 32 7.25 -20.23 -0.40
CA ASN A 32 7.09 -20.26 1.05
C ASN A 32 6.50 -18.96 1.58
N ARG A 33 6.05 -19.00 2.83
CA ARG A 33 5.48 -17.85 3.55
C ARG A 33 6.31 -16.58 3.42
N GLU A 34 7.62 -16.67 3.65
CA GLU A 34 8.54 -15.53 3.60
C GLU A 34 8.61 -14.91 2.20
N VAL A 35 8.56 -15.74 1.16
CA VAL A 35 8.55 -15.29 -0.25
C VAL A 35 7.29 -14.49 -0.54
N LEU A 36 6.12 -14.97 -0.08
CA LEU A 36 4.85 -14.27 -0.24
C LEU A 36 4.85 -12.93 0.50
N ILE A 37 5.38 -12.89 1.73
CA ILE A 37 5.47 -11.66 2.52
C ILE A 37 6.38 -10.64 1.83
N ALA A 38 7.58 -11.07 1.41
CA ALA A 38 8.52 -10.18 0.71
C ALA A 38 7.90 -9.60 -0.56
N ARG A 39 7.23 -10.42 -1.38
CA ARG A 39 6.57 -9.98 -2.62
C ARG A 39 5.42 -9.02 -2.36
N LEU A 40 4.64 -9.24 -1.30
CA LEU A 40 3.57 -8.33 -0.90
C LEU A 40 4.11 -6.99 -0.41
N VAL A 41 5.19 -7.01 0.39
CA VAL A 41 5.85 -5.79 0.88
C VAL A 41 6.46 -4.99 -0.29
N GLU A 42 7.10 -5.67 -1.24
CA GLU A 42 7.64 -5.03 -2.44
C GLU A 42 6.55 -4.42 -3.33
N TRP A 43 5.43 -5.13 -3.49
CA TRP A 43 4.27 -4.60 -4.19
C TRP A 43 3.66 -3.39 -3.48
N GLU A 44 3.56 -3.40 -2.14
CA GLU A 44 3.06 -2.24 -1.38
C GLU A 44 3.96 -1.02 -1.59
N LYS A 45 5.28 -1.21 -1.48
CA LYS A 45 6.26 -0.14 -1.72
C LYS A 45 6.20 0.41 -3.15
N SER A 46 5.88 -0.44 -4.13
CA SER A 46 5.71 -0.02 -5.52
C SER A 46 4.37 0.70 -5.77
N GLN A 47 3.40 0.53 -4.86
CA GLN A 47 2.05 1.11 -4.93
C GLN A 47 1.89 2.35 -4.06
N GLU A 48 2.81 2.63 -3.14
CA GLU A 48 2.89 3.90 -2.44
C GLU A 48 3.57 4.89 -3.39
N PRO A 49 2.82 5.72 -4.17
CA PRO A 49 3.45 6.85 -4.80
C PRO A 49 4.07 7.66 -3.66
N GLU A 50 5.36 8.00 -3.79
CA GLU A 50 5.95 9.06 -2.99
C GLU A 50 4.94 10.21 -2.96
N PRO A 51 4.62 10.81 -1.79
CA PRO A 51 3.72 11.93 -1.75
C PRO A 51 4.30 13.00 -2.67
N GLU A 52 3.66 13.22 -3.81
CA GLU A 52 3.85 14.39 -4.62
C GLU A 52 3.53 15.58 -3.71
N VAL A 53 4.58 16.11 -3.10
CA VAL A 53 4.60 17.39 -2.42
C VAL A 53 4.51 18.49 -3.49
N GLU A 54 3.32 18.68 -4.04
CA GLU A 54 2.79 19.91 -4.64
C GLU A 54 1.26 19.70 -4.70
N SER A 55 0.38 20.40 -4.00
CA SER A 55 0.43 21.75 -3.48
C SER A 55 -0.44 21.91 -2.23
N PRO A 56 -0.08 22.83 -1.32
CA PRO A 56 -0.74 23.03 -0.04
C PRO A 56 -2.11 23.70 -0.20
N ALA A 57 -2.97 23.47 0.80
CA ALA A 57 -4.06 24.31 1.25
C ALA A 57 -4.44 25.53 0.36
N SER A 58 -5.64 25.46 -0.22
CA SER A 58 -6.47 26.65 -0.40
C SER A 58 -7.88 26.32 0.08
N GLU A 59 -8.01 26.20 1.41
CA GLU A 59 -9.16 26.83 2.05
C GLU A 59 -8.89 28.34 2.01
N SER A 60 -9.68 29.08 1.25
CA SER A 60 -10.06 30.46 1.54
C SER A 60 -11.17 30.90 0.57
N GLU A 61 -12.38 30.97 1.13
CA GLU A 61 -13.40 32.03 0.93
C GLU A 61 -13.82 32.44 -0.50
N THR A 62 -15.09 32.16 -0.81
CA THR A 62 -16.00 32.99 -1.63
C THR A 62 -15.93 34.47 -1.22
N PRO A 63 -16.02 35.44 -2.16
CA PRO A 63 -17.35 35.86 -2.65
C PRO A 63 -17.46 36.22 -4.14
N GLU A 64 -18.70 36.12 -4.62
CA GLU A 64 -19.30 36.77 -5.79
C GLU A 64 -18.95 38.27 -5.84
N PRO A 65 -18.77 38.87 -7.04
CA PRO A 65 -19.76 39.87 -7.46
C PRO A 65 -20.05 39.98 -8.98
N GLU A 66 -21.35 40.12 -9.26
CA GLU A 66 -22.06 41.13 -10.09
C GLU A 66 -21.55 41.52 -11.50
N ASP A 67 -22.35 41.18 -12.52
CA ASP A 67 -22.91 42.13 -13.52
C ASP A 67 -24.30 41.65 -14.00
#